data_AF-A0A6P4ZJK4-F1
#
_entry.id   AF-A0A6P4ZJK4-F1
#
_cell.length_a   1.000
_cell.length_b   1.000
_cell.length_c   1.000
_cell.angle_alpha   90.00
_cell.angle_beta   90.00
_cell.angle_gamma   90.00
#
_symmetry.space_group_name_H-M   'P 1'
#
loop_
_entity.id
_entity.type
_entity.pdbx_description
1 polymer ?
#
loop_
_entity_poly.entity_id
_entity_poly.type
_entity_poly.pdbx_seq_one_letter_code
_entity_poly.pdbx_strand_id
1 'polypeptide(L)'
;MAGSKDKNKKKEPSQLEKIRSWWEVPAIAHFCSLFRAAFNLSDFEIEELEEALLADEGSCDGDTTHVFLADLIARLLRGCYGRRDIG
;
A
#
# COMPACT_ATOMS: atom_id res chain seq x y z
N MET A 1 23.43 -45.61 10.45
CA MET A 1 24.18 -44.44 9.93
C MET A 1 23.66 -44.10 8.54
N ALA A 2 23.67 -42.81 8.20
CA ALA A 2 23.14 -42.15 7.00
C ALA A 2 21.60 -42.03 6.97
N GLY A 3 20.99 -40.85 6.95
CA GLY A 3 21.50 -39.48 6.88
C GLY A 3 20.29 -38.57 6.67
N SER A 4 20.14 -37.56 7.54
CA SER A 4 19.14 -36.51 7.38
C SER A 4 19.31 -35.84 6.02
N LYS A 5 18.26 -35.89 5.20
CA LYS A 5 18.07 -34.93 4.11
C LYS A 5 17.07 -33.90 4.59
N ASP A 6 17.57 -32.92 5.33
CA ASP A 6 16.89 -31.64 5.51
C ASP A 6 16.76 -31.01 4.12
N LYS A 7 15.60 -31.23 3.51
CA LYS A 7 15.22 -30.54 2.28
C LYS A 7 15.01 -29.08 2.65
N ASN A 8 15.99 -28.26 2.31
CA ASN A 8 15.94 -26.80 2.34
C ASN A 8 14.69 -26.31 1.58
N LYS A 9 13.57 -26.17 2.29
CA LYS A 9 12.33 -25.63 1.77
C LYS A 9 12.50 -24.12 1.78
N LYS A 10 12.88 -23.54 0.64
CA LYS A 10 12.78 -22.09 0.41
C LYS A 10 11.40 -21.66 0.90
N LYS A 11 11.35 -20.91 2.00
CA LYS A 11 10.13 -20.25 2.44
C LYS A 11 9.85 -19.21 1.36
N GLU A 12 8.81 -19.45 0.57
CA GLU A 12 8.25 -18.40 -0.29
C GLU A 12 7.94 -17.19 0.58
N PRO A 13 8.33 -15.97 0.18
CA PRO A 13 8.00 -14.77 0.93
C PRO A 13 6.48 -14.66 1.06
N SER A 14 6.02 -14.34 2.26
CA SER A 14 4.64 -13.98 2.50
C SER A 14 4.23 -12.82 1.59
N GLN A 15 2.94 -12.69 1.27
CA GLN A 15 2.46 -11.59 0.42
C GLN A 15 2.82 -10.21 1.02
N LEU A 16 2.79 -10.09 2.36
CA LEU A 16 3.25 -8.90 3.06
C LEU A 16 4.74 -8.59 2.81
N GLU A 17 5.61 -9.60 2.80
CA GLU A 17 7.03 -9.42 2.47
C GLU A 17 7.23 -8.97 1.02
N LYS A 18 6.36 -9.39 0.10
CA LYS A 18 6.39 -8.89 -1.28
C LYS A 18 5.98 -7.42 -1.34
N ILE A 19 4.90 -7.03 -0.68
CA ILE A 19 4.46 -5.62 -0.62
C ILE A 19 5.55 -4.74 0.00
N ARG A 20 6.19 -5.20 1.09
CA ARG A 20 7.32 -4.49 1.73
C ARG A 20 8.56 -4.35 0.85
N SER A 21 8.69 -5.19 -0.18
CA SER A 21 9.79 -5.10 -1.14
C SER A 21 9.55 -4.07 -2.25
N TRP A 22 8.32 -3.58 -2.39
CA TRP A 22 7.95 -2.57 -3.39
C TRP A 22 8.53 -1.22 -3.01
N TRP A 23 9.26 -0.60 -3.94
CA TRP A 23 9.78 0.75 -3.76
C TRP A 23 8.65 1.80 -3.80
N GLU A 24 7.50 1.40 -4.36
CA GLU A 24 6.29 2.18 -4.46
C GLU A 24 5.68 2.49 -3.08
N VAL A 25 5.69 1.53 -2.15
CA VAL A 25 5.09 1.70 -0.81
C VAL A 25 5.73 2.86 -0.02
N PRO A 26 7.07 2.90 0.19
CA PRO A 26 7.69 4.04 0.86
C PRO A 26 7.61 5.33 0.04
N ALA A 27 7.61 5.26 -1.29
CA ALA A 27 7.46 6.45 -2.13
C ALA A 27 6.06 7.08 -1.99
N ILE A 28 5.00 6.27 -1.98
CA ILE A 28 3.61 6.70 -1.76
C ILE A 28 3.46 7.28 -0.35
N ALA A 29 3.94 6.59 0.68
CA ALA A 29 3.88 7.08 2.05
C ALA A 29 4.60 8.43 2.19
N HIS A 30 5.82 8.54 1.66
CA HIS A 30 6.59 9.78 1.67
C HIS A 30 5.88 10.92 0.93
N PHE A 31 5.34 10.65 -0.26
CA PHE A 31 4.55 11.62 -1.02
C PHE A 31 3.36 12.13 -0.19
N CYS A 32 2.61 11.22 0.43
CA CYS A 32 1.46 11.56 1.25
C CYS A 32 1.88 12.41 2.46
N SER A 33 3.01 12.11 3.11
CA SER A 33 3.55 12.95 4.19
C SER A 33 3.90 14.37 3.73
N LEU A 34 4.57 14.53 2.58
CA LEU A 34 4.97 15.84 2.04
C LEU A 34 3.75 16.71 1.70
N PHE A 35 2.72 16.09 1.14
CA PHE A 35 1.57 16.78 0.58
C PHE A 35 0.33 16.73 1.48
N ARG A 36 0.45 16.17 2.69
CA ARG A 36 -0.65 15.94 3.64
C ARG A 36 -1.54 17.16 3.82
N ALA A 37 -0.93 18.33 4.08
CA ALA A 37 -1.67 19.56 4.28
C ALA A 37 -2.34 20.09 2.99
N ALA A 38 -1.68 19.95 1.84
CA ALA A 38 -2.18 20.47 0.57
C ALA A 38 -3.36 19.66 0.02
N PHE A 39 -3.41 18.35 0.32
CA PHE A 39 -4.45 17.44 -0.16
C PHE A 39 -5.45 17.08 0.96
N ASN A 40 -5.25 17.63 2.17
CA ASN A 40 -6.03 17.32 3.37
C ASN A 40 -6.09 15.79 3.61
N LEU A 41 -4.94 15.11 3.53
CA LEU A 41 -4.83 13.67 3.75
C LEU A 41 -4.95 13.34 5.23
N SER A 42 -5.56 12.19 5.54
CA SER A 42 -5.49 11.59 6.87
C SER A 42 -4.03 11.20 7.16
N ASP A 43 -3.62 11.27 8.42
CA ASP A 43 -2.33 10.74 8.84
C ASP A 43 -2.37 9.21 8.82
N PHE A 44 -1.31 8.57 8.37
CA PHE A 44 -1.20 7.11 8.35
C PHE A 44 0.27 6.67 8.40
N GLU A 45 0.52 5.52 9.00
CA GLU A 45 1.83 4.86 9.04
C GLU A 45 2.05 3.98 7.80
N ILE A 46 3.31 3.67 7.47
CA ILE A 46 3.63 2.86 6.29
C ILE A 46 3.05 1.44 6.43
N GLU A 47 2.98 0.92 7.64
CA GLU A 47 2.37 -0.36 8.00
C GLU A 47 0.87 -0.39 7.66
N GLU A 48 0.13 0.71 7.89
CA GLU A 48 -1.29 0.80 7.55
C GLU A 48 -1.51 0.73 6.03
N LEU A 49 -0.60 1.33 5.24
CA LEU A 49 -0.63 1.24 3.79
C LEU A 49 -0.32 -0.19 3.31
N GLU A 50 0.66 -0.85 3.90
CA GLU A 50 1.03 -2.23 3.57
C GLU A 50 -0.13 -3.21 3.84
N GLU A 51 -0.78 -3.08 5.00
CA GLU A 51 -1.93 -3.91 5.37
C GLU A 51 -3.13 -3.67 4.46
N ALA A 52 -3.39 -2.41 4.11
CA ALA A 52 -4.47 -2.07 3.18
C ALA A 52 -4.23 -2.65 1.78
N LEU A 53 -2.99 -2.60 1.28
CA LEU A 53 -2.61 -3.22 0.00
C LEU A 53 -2.72 -4.75 0.05
N LEU A 54 -2.34 -5.37 1.17
CA LEU A 54 -2.47 -6.81 1.36
C LEU A 54 -3.93 -7.26 1.38
N ALA A 55 -4.80 -6.49 2.03
CA ALA A 55 -6.23 -6.76 2.09
C ALA A 55 -6.91 -6.63 0.71
N ASP A 56 -6.45 -5.68 -0.11
CA ASP A 56 -6.96 -5.46 -1.47
C ASP A 56 -6.60 -6.63 -2.41
N GLU A 57 -5.36 -7.14 -2.37
CA GLU A 57 -4.93 -8.31 -3.16
C GLU A 57 -5.70 -9.60 -2.77
N GLY A 58 -6.14 -9.70 -1.51
CA GLY A 58 -6.85 -10.86 -0.98
C GLY A 58 -8.34 -10.93 -1.30
N SER A 59 -8.95 -9.85 -1.79
CA SER A 59 -10.38 -9.81 -2.11
C SER A 59 -10.63 -10.50 -3.46
N CYS A 60 -11.27 -11.68 -3.44
CA CYS A 60 -11.59 -12.45 -4.65
C CYS A 60 -12.58 -11.75 -5.59
N ASP A 61 -13.30 -10.75 -5.08
CA ASP A 61 -14.14 -9.86 -5.85
C ASP A 61 -13.40 -8.52 -6.01
N GLY A 62 -12.75 -8.34 -7.16
CA GLY A 62 -11.98 -7.13 -7.53
C GLY A 62 -12.80 -5.83 -7.64
N ASP A 63 -13.95 -5.77 -6.97
CA ASP A 63 -14.87 -4.64 -6.90
C ASP A 63 -14.83 -3.94 -5.53
N THR A 64 -14.16 -4.52 -4.53
CA THR A 64 -14.06 -3.92 -3.18
C THR A 64 -12.67 -3.38 -2.91
N THR A 65 -12.41 -2.12 -3.29
CA THR A 65 -11.21 -1.41 -2.83
C THR A 65 -11.29 -1.18 -1.32
N HIS A 66 -10.19 -1.46 -0.60
CA HIS A 66 -10.12 -1.20 0.85
C HIS A 66 -10.49 0.26 1.17
N VAL A 67 -11.35 0.50 2.17
CA VAL A 67 -11.94 1.84 2.46
C VAL A 67 -10.87 2.92 2.65
N PHE A 68 -9.75 2.57 3.28
CA PHE A 68 -8.60 3.46 3.43
C PHE A 68 -7.97 3.84 2.08
N LEU A 69 -7.75 2.88 1.17
CA LEU A 69 -7.18 3.14 -0.16
C LEU A 69 -8.15 4.00 -0.98
N ALA A 70 -9.45 3.73 -0.88
CA ALA A 70 -10.48 4.52 -1.56
C ALA A 70 -10.49 5.98 -1.06
N ASP A 71 -10.43 6.22 0.25
CA ASP A 71 -10.34 7.58 0.83
C ASP A 71 -9.03 8.27 0.43
N LEU A 72 -7.91 7.55 0.47
CA LEU A 72 -6.60 8.06 0.05
C LEU A 72 -6.62 8.51 -1.41
N ILE A 73 -7.11 7.66 -2.32
CA ILE A 73 -7.25 7.97 -3.75
C ILE A 73 -8.19 9.16 -3.94
N ALA A 74 -9.35 9.18 -3.28
CA ALA A 74 -10.32 10.26 -3.40
C ALA A 74 -9.72 11.62 -2.98
N ARG A 75 -8.94 11.67 -1.89
CA ARG A 75 -8.29 12.90 -1.42
C ARG A 75 -7.13 13.33 -2.31
N LEU A 76 -6.34 12.38 -2.81
CA LEU A 76 -5.29 12.64 -3.80
C LEU A 76 -5.87 13.26 -5.07
N LEU A 77 -6.90 12.64 -5.65
CA LEU A 77 -7.61 13.16 -6.81
C LEU A 77 -8.22 14.53 -6.50
N ARG A 78 -8.85 14.70 -5.32
CA ARG A 78 -9.41 15.99 -4.92
C ARG A 78 -8.34 17.08 -4.77
N GLY A 79 -7.14 16.80 -4.28
CA GLY A 79 -6.09 17.82 -4.22
C GLY A 79 -5.43 18.10 -5.57
N CYS A 80 -5.43 17.12 -6.50
CA CYS A 80 -5.01 17.32 -7.88
C CYS A 80 -6.00 18.17 -8.69
N TYR A 81 -7.31 17.90 -8.57
CA TYR A 81 -8.36 18.55 -9.36
C TYR A 81 -9.10 19.69 -8.61
N GLY A 82 -8.96 19.77 -7.29
CA GLY A 82 -9.59 20.78 -6.45
C GLY A 82 -8.86 22.11 -6.44
N ARG A 83 -7.58 22.13 -6.79
CA ARG A 83 -6.87 23.35 -7.17
C ARG A 83 -7.19 23.73 -8.61
N ARG A 84 -8.44 24.13 -8.83
CA ARG A 84 -8.82 24.88 -10.03
C ARG A 84 -8.42 26.34 -9.85
N ASP A 85 -7.11 26.59 -9.91
CA ASP A 85 -6.60 27.70 -10.72
C ASP A 85 -6.39 27.15 -12.14
N ILE A 86 -7.43 26.51 -12.72
CA ILE A 86 -7.48 26.26 -14.16
C ILE A 86 -7.71 27.64 -14.78
N GLY A 87 -6.60 28.28 -15.13
CA GLY A 87 -6.56 29.39 -16.09
C GLY A 87 -6.76 28.90 -17.51
#